data_AF-A0A8T1JPR2-F1
#
_entry.id   AF-A0A8T1JPR2-F1
#
_cell.length_a   1.000
_cell.length_b   1.000
_cell.length_c   1.000
_cell.angle_alpha   90.00
_cell.angle_beta   90.00
_cell.angle_gamma   90.00
#
_symmetry.space_group_name_H-M   'P 1'
#
loop_
_entity.id
_entity.type
_entity.pdbx_description
1 polymer ?
#
loop_
_entity_poly.entity_id
_entity_poly.type
_entity_poly.pdbx_seq_one_letter_code
_entity_poly.pdbx_strand_id
1 'polypeptide(L)' 'MGDDGVLVEALSDADHASDKKDRKSVTGGVLMVAGVVVAWLCKKQACVALSTMESEFVAAS' A
#
# COMPACT_ATOMS: atom_id res chain seq x y z
N MET A 1 -0.92 33.71 12.91
CA MET A 1 -1.74 32.56 12.49
C MET A 1 -0.90 31.77 11.50
N GLY A 2 -0.11 30.82 11.99
CA GLY A 2 0.57 29.87 11.11
C GLY A 2 -0.49 28.93 10.53
N ASP A 3 -0.47 28.75 9.22
CA ASP A 3 -1.17 27.63 8.60
C ASP A 3 -0.32 26.40 8.91
N ASP A 4 -0.49 25.85 10.13
CA ASP A 4 0.08 24.56 10.51
C ASP A 4 -0.74 23.51 9.76
N GLY A 5 -0.39 23.34 8.48
CA GLY A 5 -1.05 22.41 7.58
C GLY A 5 -1.10 21.02 8.21
N VAL A 6 -2.27 20.38 8.12
CA VAL A 6 -2.45 19.01 8.62
C VAL A 6 -1.51 18.08 7.85
N LEU A 7 -0.57 17.44 8.55
CA LEU A 7 0.30 16.43 7.97
C LEU A 7 -0.52 15.20 7.59
N VAL A 8 -0.46 14.83 6.32
CA VAL A 8 -1.07 13.61 5.77
C VAL A 8 0.03 12.74 5.19
N GLU A 9 0.14 11.52 5.71
CA GLU A 9 1.14 10.53 5.29
C GLU A 9 0.43 9.27 4.80
N ALA A 10 0.90 8.69 3.70
CA ALA A 10 0.41 7.43 3.19
C ALA A 10 1.57 6.45 3.03
N LEU A 11 1.38 5.24 3.54
CA LEU A 11 2.31 4.12 3.43
C LEU A 11 1.71 3.07 2.52
N SER A 12 2.54 2.44 1.70
CA SER A 12 2.18 1.34 0.81
C SER A 12 3.22 0.22 0.92
N ASP A 13 2.78 -1.02 0.80
CA ASP A 13 3.62 -2.22 0.82
C ASP A 13 2.95 -3.31 -0.04
N ALA A 14 3.71 -4.28 -0.56
CA ALA A 14 3.12 -5.49 -1.13
C ALA A 14 3.84 -6.78 -0.77
N ASP A 15 3.06 -7.82 -0.49
CA ASP A 15 3.62 -9.16 -0.40
C ASP A 15 3.86 -9.74 -1.82
N HIS A 16 5.09 -10.15 -2.13
CA HIS A 16 5.40 -10.65 -3.47
C HIS A 16 4.99 -12.12 -3.63
N ALA A 17 4.07 -12.40 -4.56
CA ALA A 17 3.60 -13.73 -4.93
C ALA A 17 3.26 -14.60 -3.71
N SER A 18 2.53 -14.04 -2.75
CA SER A 18 2.19 -14.69 -1.48
C SER A 18 1.08 -15.74 -1.64
N ASP A 19 0.13 -15.53 -2.56
CA ASP A 19 -0.92 -16.51 -2.82
C ASP A 19 -0.36 -17.76 -3.52
N LYS A 20 -0.54 -18.93 -2.90
CA LYS A 20 -0.03 -20.21 -3.44
C LYS A 20 -0.82 -20.74 -4.64
N LYS A 21 -2.07 -20.28 -4.84
CA LYS A 21 -2.93 -20.74 -5.94
C LYS A 21 -2.68 -19.97 -7.22
N ASP A 22 -2.71 -18.65 -7.14
CA ASP A 22 -2.60 -17.78 -8.33
C ASP A 22 -1.34 -16.92 -8.36
N ARG A 23 -0.47 -17.02 -7.34
CA ARG A 23 0.80 -16.26 -7.23
C ARG A 23 0.59 -14.75 -7.27
N LYS A 24 -0.62 -14.28 -6.99
CA LYS A 24 -0.89 -12.85 -6.90
C LYS A 24 -0.39 -12.28 -5.59
N SER A 25 0.08 -11.05 -5.69
CA SER A 25 0.47 -10.22 -4.56
C SER A 25 -0.74 -9.58 -3.90
N VAL A 26 -0.56 -9.11 -2.68
CA VAL A 26 -1.51 -8.35 -1.88
C VAL A 26 -0.86 -7.02 -1.56
N THR A 27 -1.52 -5.95 -2.00
CA THR A 27 -1.20 -4.58 -1.65
C THR A 27 -1.73 -4.27 -0.26
N GLY A 28 -0.85 -3.80 0.62
CA GLY A 28 -1.16 -3.16 1.89
C GLY A 28 -0.99 -1.65 1.79
N GLY A 29 -1.78 -0.90 2.55
CA GLY A 29 -1.56 0.53 2.70
C GLY A 29 -2.20 1.11 3.95
N VAL A 30 -1.66 2.23 4.43
CA VAL A 30 -2.10 2.92 5.64
C VAL A 30 -2.10 4.42 5.38
N LEU A 31 -3.19 5.10 5.73
CA LEU A 31 -3.31 6.55 5.68
C LEU A 31 -3.28 7.11 7.11
N MET A 32 -2.38 8.05 7.33
CA MET A 32 -2.16 8.72 8.61
C MET A 32 -2.43 10.22 8.47
N VAL A 33 -3.10 10.80 9.47
CA VAL A 33 -3.40 12.22 9.57
C VAL A 33 -2.96 12.68 10.95
N ALA A 34 -2.07 13.68 11.00
CA ALA A 34 -1.46 14.16 12.24
C ALA A 34 -0.89 13.03 13.13
N GLY A 35 -0.24 12.03 12.50
CA GLY A 35 0.34 10.87 13.18
C GLY A 35 -0.67 9.79 13.61
N VAL A 36 -1.96 9.94 13.30
CA VAL A 36 -3.01 8.97 13.64
C VAL A 36 -3.46 8.22 12.40
N VAL A 37 -3.54 6.89 12.48
CA VAL A 37 -4.10 6.07 11.40
C VAL A 37 -5.61 6.32 11.26
N VAL A 38 -6.03 6.78 10.10
CA VAL A 38 -7.45 7.06 9.80
C VAL A 38 -8.05 6.05 8.82
N ALA A 39 -7.23 5.41 7.99
CA ALA A 39 -7.67 4.37 7.06
C ALA A 39 -6.56 3.37 6.75
N TRP A 40 -6.95 2.18 6.31
CA TRP A 40 -6.05 1.16 5.80
C TRP A 40 -6.65 0.45 4.59
N LEU A 41 -5.78 -0.17 3.81
CA LEU A 41 -6.05 -0.85 2.55
C LEU A 41 -5.39 -2.22 2.60
N CYS A 42 -6.14 -3.25 2.24
CA CYS A 42 -5.61 -4.58 1.95
C CYS A 42 -6.35 -5.11 0.72
N LYS A 43 -5.63 -5.25 -0.40
CA LYS A 43 -6.22 -5.59 -1.68
C LYS A 43 -5.33 -6.57 -2.44
N LYS A 44 -5.92 -7.68 -2.86
CA LYS A 44 -5.26 -8.61 -3.78
C LYS A 44 -5.07 -7.95 -5.15
N GLN A 45 -3.85 -7.98 -5.67
CA GLN A 45 -3.50 -7.42 -6.98
C GLN A 45 -4.25 -8.16 -8.09
N ALA A 46 -4.59 -7.44 -9.16
CA ALA A 46 -5.37 -8.02 -10.26
C ALA A 46 -4.51 -8.95 -11.15
N CYS A 47 -3.27 -8.56 -11.36
CA CYS A 47 -2.25 -9.30 -12.11
C CYS A 47 -1.23 -9.97 -11.18
N VAL A 48 -0.42 -10.87 -11.76
CA VAL A 48 0.74 -11.47 -11.09
C VAL A 48 1.95 -10.59 -11.36
N ALA A 49 2.57 -10.04 -10.31
CA ALA A 49 3.83 -9.32 -10.43
C ALA A 49 4.98 -10.32 -10.69
N LEU A 50 5.95 -9.94 -11.53
CA LEU A 50 7.11 -10.80 -11.86
C LEU A 50 8.31 -10.53 -10.94
N SER A 51 8.25 -9.45 -10.17
CA SER A 51 9.28 -9.05 -9.20
C SER A 51 8.67 -8.35 -7.99
N THR A 52 9.44 -8.25 -6.91
CA THR A 52 9.08 -7.45 -5.73
C THR A 52 8.89 -5.98 -6.10
N MET A 53 9.76 -5.44 -6.97
CA MET A 53 9.65 -4.06 -7.44
C MET A 53 8.31 -3.78 -8.13
N GLU A 54 7.84 -4.68 -8.98
CA GLU A 54 6.54 -4.53 -9.64
C GLU A 54 5.38 -4.63 -8.65
N SER A 55 5.44 -5.54 -7.67
CA SER A 55 4.38 -5.63 -6.66
C SER A 55 4.32 -4.39 -5.78
N GLU A 56 5.47 -3.82 -5.38
CA GLU A 56 5.56 -2.55 -4.65
C GLU A 56 5.05 -1.38 -5.49
N PHE A 57 5.40 -1.35 -6.78
CA PHE A 57 4.91 -0.30 -7.69
C PHE A 57 3.39 -0.33 -7.80
N VAL A 58 2.79 -1.51 -7.95
CA VAL A 58 1.32 -1.68 -7.98
C VAL A 58 0.69 -1.36 -6.60
N ALA A 59 1.43 -1.48 -5.50
CA ALA A 59 0.94 -1.07 -4.19
C ALA A 59 0.85 0.44 -4.01
N ALA A 60 1.80 1.17 -4.60
CA ALA A 60 1.89 2.61 -4.54
C ALA A 60 1.09 3.34 -5.65
N SER A 61 0.56 2.61 -6.64
CA SER A 61 -0.14 3.16 -7.81
C SER A 61 -1.59 3.57 -7.58
#